data_AF-A0A954TXH6-F1
#
_entry.id   AF-A0A954TXH6-F1
#
_cell.length_a   1.000
_cell.length_b   1.000
_cell.length_c   1.000
_cell.angle_alpha   90.00
_cell.angle_beta   90.00
_cell.angle_gamma   90.00
#
_symmetry.space_group_name_H-M   'P 1'
#
loop_
_entity.id
_entity.type
_entity.pdbx_description
1 polymer ?
#
loop_
_entity_poly.entity_id
_entity_poly.type
_entity_poly.pdbx_seq_one_letter_code
_entity_poly.pdbx_strand_id
1 'polypeptide(L)'
;MHELKQILCGIFSICLMGGPLTAQEPDHALRDRFLKGVSETQEIVDGLCFRAQVVLTGDYASLSDKMKADFKKLSHDPSKPNTTLFECAFRGPMCLEAGTQGNGISFVMAKNSEYAFRVERPTDDLPYSLTFVEQHGSSADTQRLVDEAEMRARVVPLATWYLFGKPLSHFVESPFFKLKSISYVESTDSELVRVEFDHDVEDPERKLERLSNAFIVCNAANHWALQEYGATLWQGAVYHATMQPGENVDGFPVAKHRTLMIPNVLDPASVRRNESTIDVLTKHVPREEFYLTHYGLPEPNFGESWLGTWGWYLIGGIGCIVVGVITIKWRNNRNESPEQRTLRSKNTRGTGELRRHFRGGRS
;
A
#
# COMPACT_ATOMS: atom_id res chain seq x y z
N MET A 1 25.61 -46.51 -13.82
CA MET A 1 26.68 -45.55 -13.46
C MET A 1 26.96 -44.61 -14.63
N HIS A 2 25.91 -43.94 -15.08
CA HIS A 2 25.87 -42.89 -16.09
C HIS A 2 24.83 -41.89 -15.57
N GLU A 3 24.98 -40.61 -15.92
CA GLU A 3 24.02 -39.52 -15.64
C GLU A 3 24.01 -38.97 -14.21
N LEU A 4 25.04 -38.20 -13.84
CA LEU A 4 24.93 -37.13 -12.83
C LEU A 4 25.87 -35.98 -13.17
N LYS A 5 25.72 -35.47 -14.40
CA LYS A 5 26.27 -34.20 -14.89
C LYS A 5 25.08 -33.38 -15.36
N GLN A 6 25.07 -32.09 -15.02
CA GLN A 6 24.04 -31.08 -15.35
C GLN A 6 22.87 -31.02 -14.36
N ILE A 7 23.04 -30.19 -13.32
CA ILE A 7 22.14 -29.12 -12.85
C ILE A 7 22.87 -28.59 -11.61
N LEU A 8 23.92 -27.81 -11.84
CA LEU A 8 24.49 -26.92 -10.84
C LEU A 8 24.34 -25.56 -11.48
N CYS A 9 23.26 -24.91 -11.07
CA CYS A 9 22.86 -23.57 -11.46
C CYS A 9 24.09 -22.67 -11.49
N GLY A 10 24.32 -22.07 -12.66
CA GLY A 10 25.21 -20.94 -12.80
C GLY A 10 24.66 -19.77 -11.98
N ILE A 11 25.00 -19.76 -10.70
CA ILE A 11 25.16 -18.51 -9.96
C ILE A 11 26.36 -17.86 -10.62
N PHE A 12 26.09 -17.00 -11.61
CA PHE A 12 27.06 -16.04 -12.11
C PHE A 12 27.39 -15.13 -10.93
N SER A 13 28.35 -15.56 -10.13
CA SER A 13 29.04 -14.74 -9.17
C SER A 13 29.87 -13.77 -10.00
N ILE A 14 29.27 -12.63 -10.35
CA ILE A 14 29.99 -11.44 -10.80
C ILE A 14 30.85 -11.04 -9.60
N CYS A 15 32.01 -11.69 -9.49
CA CYS A 15 33.06 -11.29 -8.59
C CYS A 15 33.50 -9.90 -9.05
N LEU A 16 33.16 -8.90 -8.24
CA LEU A 16 33.66 -7.54 -8.24
C LEU A 16 35.20 -7.57 -8.30
N MET A 17 35.75 -7.62 -9.51
CA MET A 17 37.13 -7.23 -9.79
C MET A 17 37.16 -5.70 -9.73
N GLY A 18 37.28 -5.17 -8.51
CA GLY A 18 37.51 -3.75 -8.26
C GLY A 18 38.85 -3.32 -8.85
N GLY A 19 38.85 -2.95 -10.12
CA GLY A 19 39.87 -2.06 -10.67
C GLY A 19 39.81 -0.71 -9.96
N PRO A 20 40.92 0.04 -9.89
CA PRO A 20 40.91 1.38 -9.30
C PRO A 20 39.90 2.24 -10.07
N LEU A 21 38.90 2.75 -9.36
CA LEU A 21 37.94 3.75 -9.83
C LEU A 21 38.71 5.03 -10.19
N THR A 22 39.30 5.06 -11.38
CA THR A 22 39.58 6.33 -12.04
C THR A 22 38.23 7.02 -12.17
N ALA A 23 38.08 8.18 -11.52
CA ALA A 23 36.87 8.99 -11.57
C ALA A 23 36.54 9.26 -13.05
N GLN A 24 35.67 8.42 -13.60
CA GLN A 24 35.21 8.55 -14.97
C GLN A 24 34.36 9.81 -15.00
N GLU A 25 34.67 10.73 -15.91
CA GLU A 25 33.85 11.93 -16.07
C GLU A 25 32.39 11.51 -16.29
N PRO A 26 31.43 12.15 -15.59
CA PRO A 26 30.04 11.76 -15.68
C PRO A 26 29.54 11.87 -17.12
N ASP A 27 29.05 10.76 -17.67
CA ASP A 27 28.42 10.74 -18.99
C ASP A 27 27.08 11.49 -18.92
N HIS A 28 27.14 12.80 -19.20
CA HIS A 28 25.99 13.69 -19.19
C HIS A 28 24.89 13.25 -20.17
N ALA A 29 25.26 12.70 -21.33
CA ALA A 29 24.28 12.25 -22.31
C ALA A 29 23.54 11.01 -21.82
N LEU A 30 24.24 10.05 -21.22
CA LEU A 30 23.62 8.87 -20.61
C LEU A 30 22.72 9.25 -19.44
N ARG A 31 23.16 10.20 -18.60
CA ARG A 31 22.35 10.75 -17.51
C ARG A 31 21.03 11.33 -18.04
N ASP A 32 21.10 12.20 -19.03
CA ASP A 32 19.90 12.87 -19.57
C ASP A 32 18.94 11.87 -20.23
N ARG A 33 19.48 10.87 -20.95
CA ARG A 33 18.69 9.75 -21.49
C ARG A 33 17.98 8.96 -20.40
N PHE A 34 18.67 8.65 -19.29
CA PHE A 34 18.09 7.93 -18.15
C PHE A 34 16.95 8.72 -17.50
N LEU A 35 17.21 9.98 -17.13
CA LEU A 35 16.21 10.83 -16.45
C LEU A 35 14.96 11.01 -17.32
N LYS A 36 15.15 11.30 -18.61
CA LYS A 36 14.06 11.43 -19.57
C LYS A 36 13.28 10.11 -19.71
N GLY A 37 13.99 9.00 -19.93
CA GLY A 37 13.34 7.72 -20.17
C GLY A 37 12.57 7.19 -18.96
N VAL A 38 13.05 7.41 -17.73
CA VAL A 38 12.30 7.04 -16.53
C VAL A 38 11.01 7.86 -16.38
N SER A 39 11.05 9.16 -16.69
CA SER A 39 9.85 10.02 -16.61
C SER A 39 8.81 9.63 -17.67
N GLU A 40 9.23 9.35 -18.91
CA GLU A 40 8.35 8.90 -20.00
C GLU A 40 7.72 7.52 -19.72
N THR A 41 8.44 6.63 -19.03
CA THR A 41 7.94 5.28 -18.70
C THR A 41 6.72 5.28 -17.77
N GLN A 42 6.55 6.31 -16.94
CA GLN A 42 5.38 6.38 -16.05
C GLN A 42 4.06 6.41 -16.84
N GLU A 43 4.00 7.16 -17.94
CA GLU A 43 2.81 7.22 -18.80
C GLU A 43 2.50 5.87 -19.44
N ILE A 44 3.53 5.09 -19.79
CA ILE A 44 3.38 3.74 -20.33
C ILE A 44 2.78 2.82 -19.26
N VAL A 45 3.33 2.84 -18.04
CA VAL A 45 2.83 2.05 -16.89
C VAL A 45 1.37 2.37 -16.61
N ASP A 46 0.99 3.65 -16.65
CA ASP A 46 -0.37 4.13 -16.44
C ASP A 46 -1.32 3.78 -17.61
N GLY A 47 -0.79 3.31 -18.74
CA GLY A 47 -1.55 2.77 -19.87
C GLY A 47 -1.73 1.25 -19.86
N LEU A 48 -0.97 0.52 -19.02
CA LEU A 48 -0.97 -0.95 -19.06
C LEU A 48 -2.31 -1.56 -18.65
N CYS A 49 -2.65 -2.66 -19.32
CA CYS A 49 -3.80 -3.48 -18.97
C CYS A 49 -3.44 -4.97 -19.03
N PHE A 50 -3.42 -5.65 -17.88
CA PHE A 50 -3.22 -7.09 -17.85
C PHE A 50 -3.66 -7.70 -16.52
N ARG A 51 -3.87 -9.01 -16.52
CA ARG A 51 -4.02 -9.85 -15.33
C ARG A 51 -2.79 -10.73 -15.20
N ALA A 52 -2.30 -10.90 -13.99
CA ALA A 52 -1.24 -11.85 -13.70
C ALA A 52 -1.56 -12.68 -12.46
N GLN A 53 -1.10 -13.92 -12.47
CA GLN A 53 -0.99 -14.76 -11.28
C GLN A 53 0.38 -14.54 -10.66
N VAL A 54 0.44 -14.41 -9.34
CA VAL A 54 1.66 -14.21 -8.58
C VAL A 54 1.78 -15.33 -7.54
N VAL A 55 2.91 -16.03 -7.58
CA VAL A 55 3.32 -16.96 -6.54
C VAL A 55 4.44 -16.29 -5.75
N LEU A 56 4.20 -15.95 -4.49
CA LEU A 56 5.19 -15.37 -3.59
C LEU A 56 5.63 -16.42 -2.56
N THR A 57 6.91 -16.79 -2.57
CA THR A 57 7.49 -17.75 -1.62
C THR A 57 8.54 -17.05 -0.76
N GLY A 58 8.33 -17.04 0.55
CA GLY A 58 9.29 -16.51 1.52
C GLY A 58 9.97 -17.61 2.32
N ASP A 59 11.30 -17.56 2.41
CA ASP A 59 12.12 -18.44 3.24
C ASP A 59 13.36 -17.71 3.80
N TYR A 60 14.32 -18.47 4.34
CA TYR A 60 15.60 -17.97 4.82
C TYR A 60 16.74 -18.53 3.97
N ALA A 61 17.46 -17.66 3.27
CA ALA A 61 18.68 -18.04 2.56
C ALA A 61 19.82 -18.36 3.53
N SER A 62 19.86 -17.66 4.67
CA SER A 62 20.75 -17.97 5.78
C SER A 62 20.06 -17.68 7.10
N LEU A 63 20.44 -18.42 8.14
CA LEU A 63 19.86 -18.27 9.47
C LEU A 63 20.93 -18.49 10.54
N SER A 64 21.08 -17.51 11.44
CA SER A 64 21.98 -17.63 12.58
C SER A 64 21.50 -18.65 13.59
N ASP A 65 22.40 -19.13 14.44
CA ASP A 65 22.04 -20.07 15.51
C ASP A 65 21.15 -19.42 16.57
N LYS A 66 21.27 -18.11 16.78
CA LYS A 66 20.38 -17.33 17.65
C LYS A 66 18.94 -17.38 17.13
N MET A 67 18.73 -17.07 15.85
CA MET A 67 17.40 -17.10 15.24
C MET A 67 16.82 -18.51 15.20
N LYS A 68 17.63 -19.54 14.90
CA LYS A 68 17.20 -20.95 15.00
C LYS A 68 16.68 -21.30 16.40
N ALA A 69 17.40 -20.87 17.44
CA ALA A 69 17.00 -21.10 18.82
C ALA A 69 15.69 -20.38 19.17
N ASP A 70 15.49 -19.16 18.69
CA ASP A 70 14.28 -18.38 18.92
C ASP A 70 13.06 -18.96 18.18
N PHE A 71 13.23 -19.42 16.94
CA PHE A 71 12.17 -20.13 16.21
C PHE A 71 11.72 -21.41 16.91
N LYS A 72 12.67 -22.18 17.46
CA LYS A 72 12.37 -23.39 18.24
C LYS A 72 11.49 -23.08 19.46
N LYS A 73 11.69 -21.94 20.13
CA LYS A 73 10.85 -21.52 21.27
C LYS A 73 9.43 -21.14 20.85
N LEU A 74 9.25 -20.62 19.63
CA LEU A 74 7.96 -20.21 19.09
C LEU A 74 7.22 -21.36 18.37
N SER A 75 7.78 -22.58 18.38
CA SER A 75 7.25 -23.73 17.64
C SER A 75 7.04 -23.45 16.14
N HIS A 76 7.84 -22.53 15.59
CA HIS A 76 7.80 -22.19 14.18
C HIS A 76 8.98 -22.86 13.47
N ASP A 77 8.72 -23.54 12.36
CA ASP A 77 9.74 -24.21 11.57
C ASP A 77 10.28 -23.26 10.49
N PRO A 78 11.50 -22.71 10.63
CA PRO A 78 12.06 -21.78 9.66
C PRO A 78 12.46 -22.44 8.34
N SER A 79 12.49 -23.78 8.28
CA SER A 79 12.76 -24.52 7.04
C SER A 79 11.53 -24.65 6.15
N LYS A 80 10.33 -24.39 6.68
CA LYS A 80 9.09 -24.45 5.91
C LYS A 80 8.85 -23.10 5.22
N PRO A 81 8.97 -23.02 3.88
CA PRO A 81 8.68 -21.77 3.18
C PRO A 81 7.20 -21.39 3.34
N ASN A 82 6.94 -20.10 3.45
CA ASN A 82 5.59 -19.57 3.40
C ASN A 82 5.28 -19.15 1.96
N THR A 83 4.33 -19.83 1.32
CA THR A 83 3.93 -19.54 -0.07
C THR A 83 2.53 -18.94 -0.08
N THR A 84 2.37 -17.84 -0.81
CA THR A 84 1.08 -17.18 -1.04
C THR A 84 0.84 -17.11 -2.55
N LEU A 85 -0.35 -17.51 -2.97
CA LEU A 85 -0.82 -17.41 -4.33
C LEU A 85 -1.92 -16.34 -4.38
N PHE A 86 -1.79 -15.40 -5.29
CA PHE A 86 -2.82 -14.40 -5.56
C PHE A 86 -2.84 -14.01 -7.03
N GLU A 87 -3.96 -13.47 -7.47
CA GLU A 87 -4.09 -12.81 -8.75
C GLU A 87 -4.08 -11.31 -8.56
N CYS A 88 -3.56 -10.62 -9.57
CA CYS A 88 -3.60 -9.18 -9.66
C CYS A 88 -4.05 -8.78 -11.06
N ALA A 89 -4.73 -7.64 -11.17
CA ALA A 89 -5.12 -7.11 -12.46
C ALA A 89 -5.00 -5.59 -12.49
N PHE A 90 -4.65 -5.05 -13.65
CA PHE A 90 -4.37 -3.65 -13.90
C PHE A 90 -5.18 -3.14 -15.07
N ARG A 91 -5.65 -1.90 -14.92
CA ARG A 91 -6.17 -1.10 -16.01
C ARG A 91 -5.81 0.36 -15.74
N GLY A 92 -4.61 0.72 -16.17
CA GLY A 92 -4.00 2.01 -15.84
C GLY A 92 -3.97 2.26 -14.33
N PRO A 93 -4.64 3.32 -13.82
CA PRO A 93 -4.68 3.62 -12.39
C PRO A 93 -5.54 2.65 -11.58
N MET A 94 -6.41 1.85 -12.22
CA MET A 94 -7.21 0.84 -11.52
C MET A 94 -6.37 -0.41 -11.28
N CYS A 95 -6.50 -0.98 -10.08
CA CYS A 95 -5.83 -2.23 -9.72
C CYS A 95 -6.73 -3.10 -8.83
N LEU A 96 -6.57 -4.41 -8.94
CA LEU A 96 -7.19 -5.37 -8.05
C LEU A 96 -6.21 -6.45 -7.62
N GLU A 97 -6.43 -6.98 -6.42
CA GLU A 97 -5.79 -8.16 -5.85
C GLU A 97 -6.90 -9.14 -5.47
N ALA A 98 -6.79 -10.39 -5.88
CA ALA A 98 -7.73 -11.45 -5.54
C ALA A 98 -6.97 -12.69 -5.06
N GLY A 99 -7.53 -13.42 -4.09
CA GLY A 99 -6.88 -14.62 -3.57
C GLY A 99 -7.72 -15.35 -2.55
N THR A 100 -7.11 -16.31 -1.88
CA THR A 100 -7.75 -17.12 -0.84
C THR A 100 -6.97 -17.02 0.46
N GLN A 101 -7.66 -16.67 1.54
CA GLN A 101 -7.08 -16.59 2.87
C GLN A 101 -6.79 -18.00 3.42
N GLY A 102 -5.97 -18.08 4.49
CA GLY A 102 -5.62 -19.37 5.12
C GLY A 102 -6.80 -20.16 5.68
N ASN A 103 -7.96 -19.53 5.87
CA ASN A 103 -9.22 -20.16 6.30
C ASN A 103 -10.12 -20.57 5.12
N GLY A 104 -9.67 -20.42 3.88
CA GLY A 104 -10.43 -20.76 2.67
C GLY A 104 -11.33 -19.65 2.12
N ILE A 105 -11.43 -18.49 2.79
CA ILE A 105 -12.26 -17.37 2.32
C ILE A 105 -11.59 -16.72 1.10
N SER A 106 -12.29 -16.67 -0.02
CA SER A 106 -11.85 -15.90 -1.18
C SER A 106 -12.12 -14.42 -0.97
N PHE A 107 -11.19 -13.58 -1.41
CA PHE A 107 -11.33 -12.13 -1.32
C PHE A 107 -10.97 -11.46 -2.65
N VAL A 108 -11.53 -10.26 -2.84
CA VAL A 108 -11.09 -9.30 -3.85
C VAL A 108 -10.94 -7.96 -3.15
N MET A 109 -9.79 -7.32 -3.34
CA MET A 109 -9.52 -5.94 -2.98
C MET A 109 -9.26 -5.15 -4.26
N ALA A 110 -10.04 -4.11 -4.52
CA ALA A 110 -9.94 -3.35 -5.76
C ALA A 110 -9.95 -1.84 -5.51
N LYS A 111 -9.29 -1.12 -6.40
CA LYS A 111 -9.25 0.34 -6.50
C LYS A 111 -9.68 0.74 -7.91
N ASN A 112 -10.69 1.59 -8.01
CA ASN A 112 -11.07 2.25 -9.26
C ASN A 112 -10.79 3.76 -9.16
N SER A 113 -11.31 4.55 -10.10
CA SER A 113 -11.11 6.01 -10.15
C SER A 113 -11.83 6.79 -9.05
N GLU A 114 -12.82 6.20 -8.39
CA GLU A 114 -13.73 6.90 -7.47
C GLU A 114 -13.56 6.42 -6.02
N TYR A 115 -13.34 5.12 -5.84
CA TYR A 115 -13.25 4.49 -4.52
C TYR A 115 -12.39 3.23 -4.53
N ALA A 116 -12.18 2.68 -3.35
CA ALA A 116 -11.61 1.35 -3.14
C ALA A 116 -12.56 0.49 -2.32
N PHE A 117 -12.53 -0.82 -2.52
CA PHE A 117 -13.40 -1.75 -1.82
C PHE A 117 -12.75 -3.11 -1.61
N ARG A 118 -13.27 -3.83 -0.62
CA ARG A 118 -12.96 -5.24 -0.38
C ARG A 118 -14.24 -6.03 -0.26
N VAL A 119 -14.29 -7.14 -0.99
CA VAL A 119 -15.36 -8.13 -0.91
C VAL A 119 -14.79 -9.49 -0.55
N GLU A 120 -15.55 -10.27 0.20
CA GLU A 120 -15.18 -11.61 0.63
C GLU A 120 -16.33 -12.60 0.40
N ARG A 121 -16.01 -13.83 -0.01
CA ARG A 121 -16.95 -14.95 -0.11
C ARG A 121 -16.38 -16.18 0.61
N PRO A 122 -17.12 -16.78 1.57
CA PRO A 122 -16.62 -17.94 2.30
C PRO A 122 -16.49 -19.21 1.45
N THR A 123 -17.41 -19.40 0.50
CA THR A 123 -17.43 -20.51 -0.47
C THR A 123 -17.92 -20.00 -1.81
N ASP A 124 -17.65 -20.72 -2.89
CA ASP A 124 -18.05 -20.31 -4.25
C ASP A 124 -19.56 -20.24 -4.45
N ASP A 125 -20.34 -20.98 -3.64
CA ASP A 125 -21.81 -21.00 -3.68
C ASP A 125 -22.47 -19.82 -2.95
N LEU A 126 -21.70 -19.02 -2.19
CA LEU A 126 -22.22 -17.89 -1.43
C LEU A 126 -21.93 -16.57 -2.15
N PRO A 127 -22.85 -15.58 -2.04
CA PRO A 127 -22.61 -14.26 -2.60
C PRO A 127 -21.45 -13.56 -1.88
N TYR A 128 -20.82 -12.64 -2.59
CA TYR A 128 -19.85 -11.74 -1.99
C TYR A 128 -20.51 -10.86 -0.92
N SER A 129 -19.76 -10.64 0.16
CA SER A 129 -20.08 -9.70 1.22
C SER A 129 -19.08 -8.54 1.21
N LEU A 130 -19.59 -7.32 1.36
CA LEU A 130 -18.75 -6.12 1.44
C LEU A 130 -18.12 -6.02 2.83
N THR A 131 -16.78 -5.96 2.88
CA THR A 131 -16.04 -5.82 4.15
C THR A 131 -15.36 -4.46 4.28
N PHE A 132 -15.18 -3.75 3.15
CA PHE A 132 -14.59 -2.41 3.11
C PHE A 132 -15.09 -1.66 1.87
N VAL A 133 -15.45 -0.39 2.02
CA VAL A 133 -15.69 0.53 0.90
C VAL A 133 -15.36 1.95 1.35
N GLU A 134 -14.54 2.64 0.58
CA GLU A 134 -14.07 3.96 0.95
C GLU A 134 -13.79 4.83 -0.26
N GLN A 135 -14.26 6.08 -0.22
CA GLN A 135 -13.96 7.07 -1.24
C GLN A 135 -12.51 7.54 -1.13
N HIS A 136 -11.87 7.78 -2.27
CA HIS A 136 -10.53 8.37 -2.29
C HIS A 136 -10.49 9.71 -1.55
N GLY A 137 -9.48 9.89 -0.70
CA GLY A 137 -9.29 11.13 0.05
C GLY A 137 -10.28 11.40 1.18
N SER A 138 -11.12 10.44 1.60
CA SER A 138 -12.08 10.62 2.70
C SER A 138 -11.39 10.91 4.04
N SER A 139 -10.26 10.23 4.31
CA SER A 139 -9.38 10.46 5.47
C SER A 139 -7.95 10.00 5.19
N ALA A 140 -6.98 10.44 5.98
CA ALA A 140 -5.58 10.02 5.86
C ALA A 140 -5.40 8.52 6.15
N ASP A 141 -6.09 7.98 7.16
CA ASP A 141 -6.03 6.57 7.52
C ASP A 141 -6.62 5.69 6.41
N THR A 142 -7.75 6.12 5.86
CA THR A 142 -8.38 5.47 4.71
C THR A 142 -7.44 5.47 3.51
N GLN A 143 -6.85 6.62 3.19
CA GLN A 143 -5.93 6.73 2.05
C GLN A 143 -4.73 5.80 2.23
N ARG A 144 -4.19 5.69 3.44
CA ARG A 144 -3.11 4.75 3.75
C ARG A 144 -3.50 3.30 3.47
N LEU A 145 -4.70 2.87 3.85
CA LEU A 145 -5.19 1.51 3.57
C LEU A 145 -5.34 1.25 2.07
N VAL A 146 -5.84 2.23 1.32
CA VAL A 146 -5.98 2.16 -0.14
C VAL A 146 -4.60 2.08 -0.80
N ASP A 147 -3.65 2.91 -0.37
CA ASP A 147 -2.29 2.95 -0.88
C ASP A 147 -1.55 1.63 -0.58
N GLU A 148 -1.73 1.07 0.62
CA GLU A 148 -1.18 -0.24 0.99
C GLU A 148 -1.73 -1.38 0.11
N ALA A 149 -3.03 -1.35 -0.20
CA ALA A 149 -3.66 -2.33 -1.08
C ALA A 149 -3.19 -2.19 -2.54
N GLU A 150 -3.12 -0.97 -3.05
CA GLU A 150 -2.57 -0.69 -4.37
C GLU A 150 -1.11 -1.14 -4.46
N MET A 151 -0.31 -0.82 -3.44
CA MET A 151 1.09 -1.24 -3.37
C MET A 151 1.20 -2.77 -3.44
N ARG A 152 0.39 -3.53 -2.68
CA ARG A 152 0.42 -5.00 -2.75
C ARG A 152 0.06 -5.52 -4.14
N ALA A 153 -0.98 -4.96 -4.77
CA ALA A 153 -1.38 -5.36 -6.11
C ALA A 153 -0.27 -5.08 -7.14
N ARG A 154 0.36 -3.90 -7.09
CA ARG A 154 1.27 -3.42 -8.16
C ARG A 154 2.72 -3.88 -8.02
N VAL A 155 3.27 -3.93 -6.81
CA VAL A 155 4.73 -3.99 -6.60
C VAL A 155 5.41 -5.21 -7.22
N VAL A 156 4.79 -6.38 -7.12
CA VAL A 156 5.37 -7.63 -7.63
C VAL A 156 5.25 -7.76 -9.15
N PRO A 157 4.05 -7.63 -9.77
CA PRO A 157 3.93 -7.73 -11.22
C PRO A 157 4.63 -6.59 -11.97
N LEU A 158 4.68 -5.39 -11.38
CA LEU A 158 5.41 -4.25 -11.96
C LEU A 158 6.82 -4.10 -11.39
N ALA A 159 7.43 -5.17 -10.87
CA ALA A 159 8.74 -5.11 -10.21
C ALA A 159 9.89 -4.61 -11.11
N THR A 160 9.74 -4.72 -12.43
CA THR A 160 10.67 -4.11 -13.40
C THR A 160 10.68 -2.59 -13.34
N TRP A 161 9.75 -1.96 -12.62
CA TRP A 161 9.57 -0.50 -12.52
C TRP A 161 9.27 0.01 -11.13
N TYR A 162 9.13 -0.91 -10.17
CA TYR A 162 8.87 -0.57 -8.79
C TYR A 162 10.13 -0.80 -7.95
N LEU A 163 10.56 0.26 -7.29
CA LEU A 163 11.68 0.30 -6.38
C LEU A 163 11.14 0.51 -4.96
N PHE A 164 11.47 -0.38 -4.01
CA PHE A 164 11.04 -0.25 -2.60
C PHE A 164 9.55 0.06 -2.38
N GLY A 165 8.66 -0.47 -3.23
CA GLY A 165 7.21 -0.28 -3.08
C GLY A 165 6.62 0.92 -3.84
N LYS A 166 7.44 1.73 -4.51
CA LYS A 166 7.01 2.90 -5.29
C LYS A 166 7.50 2.81 -6.74
N PRO A 167 6.85 3.50 -7.69
CA PRO A 167 7.37 3.62 -9.05
C PRO A 167 8.79 4.22 -9.06
N LEU A 168 9.63 3.82 -10.01
CA LEU A 168 11.00 4.34 -10.13
C LEU A 168 11.03 5.86 -10.34
N SER A 169 10.08 6.39 -11.11
CA SER A 169 9.85 7.82 -11.35
C SER A 169 9.71 8.60 -10.04
N HIS A 170 9.02 8.04 -9.04
CA HIS A 170 8.86 8.66 -7.72
C HIS A 170 10.20 8.99 -7.05
N PHE A 171 11.21 8.13 -7.21
CA PHE A 171 12.54 8.41 -6.68
C PHE A 171 13.29 9.38 -7.56
N VAL A 172 13.30 9.18 -8.87
CA VAL A 172 14.10 10.01 -9.80
C VAL A 172 13.64 11.46 -9.83
N GLU A 173 12.34 11.71 -9.74
CA GLU A 173 11.74 13.06 -9.75
C GLU A 173 11.78 13.73 -8.36
N SER A 174 12.16 12.98 -7.31
CA SER A 174 12.27 13.51 -5.96
C SER A 174 13.41 14.52 -5.85
N PRO A 175 13.22 15.66 -5.16
CA PRO A 175 14.31 16.60 -4.88
C PRO A 175 15.39 15.99 -3.96
N PHE A 176 15.11 14.85 -3.32
CA PHE A 176 16.06 14.14 -2.46
C PHE A 176 16.96 13.16 -3.22
N PHE A 177 16.71 12.93 -4.52
CA PHE A 177 17.50 12.04 -5.35
C PHE A 177 18.84 12.67 -5.73
N LYS A 178 19.93 12.05 -5.27
CA LYS A 178 21.30 12.49 -5.49
C LYS A 178 22.02 11.44 -6.33
N LEU A 179 22.01 11.63 -7.65
CA LEU A 179 22.79 10.83 -8.58
C LEU A 179 24.28 10.94 -8.25
N LYS A 180 24.94 9.81 -7.99
CA LYS A 180 26.38 9.72 -7.74
C LYS A 180 27.15 9.39 -9.02
N SER A 181 26.73 8.34 -9.71
CA SER A 181 27.39 7.84 -10.91
C SER A 181 26.37 7.16 -11.83
N ILE A 182 26.68 7.16 -13.12
CA ILE A 182 25.95 6.41 -14.13
C ILE A 182 26.97 5.83 -15.12
N SER A 183 26.85 4.54 -15.42
CA SER A 183 27.80 3.87 -16.30
C SER A 183 27.15 2.68 -17.00
N TYR A 184 27.67 2.35 -18.18
CA TYR A 184 27.37 1.08 -18.82
C TYR A 184 27.88 -0.10 -17.99
N VAL A 185 27.15 -1.20 -18.02
CA VAL A 185 27.55 -2.49 -17.45
C VAL A 185 27.87 -3.42 -18.61
N GLU A 186 29.04 -4.06 -18.56
CA GLU A 186 29.41 -5.07 -19.56
C GLU A 186 28.36 -6.19 -19.58
N SER A 187 27.70 -6.33 -20.72
CA SER A 187 26.73 -7.39 -20.98
C SER A 187 26.84 -7.79 -22.44
N THR A 188 26.77 -9.09 -22.71
CA THR A 188 26.87 -9.65 -24.06
C THR A 188 25.66 -9.30 -24.93
N ASP A 189 24.49 -9.17 -24.31
CA ASP A 189 23.21 -9.23 -25.01
C ASP A 189 22.32 -8.00 -24.77
N SER A 190 22.76 -7.01 -23.99
CA SER A 190 21.90 -5.90 -23.56
C SER A 190 22.67 -4.61 -23.25
N GLU A 191 22.08 -3.46 -23.58
CA GLU A 191 22.55 -2.14 -23.09
C GLU A 191 22.11 -1.98 -21.63
N LEU A 192 22.88 -2.56 -20.71
CA LEU A 192 22.66 -2.42 -19.28
C LEU A 192 23.36 -1.17 -18.74
N VAL A 193 22.65 -0.42 -17.90
CA VAL A 193 23.13 0.81 -17.29
C VAL A 193 22.98 0.71 -15.79
N ARG A 194 24.07 0.92 -15.07
CA ARG A 194 24.09 1.02 -13.61
C ARG A 194 24.02 2.48 -13.22
N VAL A 195 23.11 2.78 -12.30
CA VAL A 195 22.94 4.11 -11.71
C VAL A 195 23.14 3.97 -10.21
N GLU A 196 24.11 4.70 -9.66
CA GLU A 196 24.33 4.78 -8.21
C GLU A 196 23.84 6.13 -7.70
N PHE A 197 23.14 6.12 -6.57
CA PHE A 197 22.49 7.29 -6.03
C PHE A 197 22.33 7.20 -4.51
N ASP A 198 22.00 8.32 -3.89
CA ASP A 198 21.38 8.37 -2.57
C ASP A 198 19.99 9.01 -2.68
N HIS A 199 19.13 8.72 -1.71
CA HIS A 199 17.84 9.38 -1.53
C HIS A 199 17.69 9.71 -0.04
N ASP A 200 17.97 10.96 0.31
CA ASP A 200 18.11 11.38 1.71
C ASP A 200 16.88 12.16 2.16
N VAL A 201 15.91 11.44 2.69
CA VAL A 201 14.66 12.01 3.23
C VAL A 201 14.82 12.24 4.73
N GLU A 202 14.59 13.48 5.16
CA GLU A 202 14.63 13.85 6.59
C GLU A 202 13.31 13.57 7.32
N ASP A 203 12.22 13.41 6.57
CA ASP A 203 10.87 13.17 7.11
C ASP A 203 10.80 11.83 7.89
N PRO A 204 10.49 11.86 9.19
CA PRO A 204 10.35 10.66 10.00
C PRO A 204 9.28 9.67 9.54
N GLU A 205 8.26 10.12 8.83
CA GLU A 205 7.18 9.27 8.31
C GLU A 205 7.61 8.51 7.03
N ARG A 206 8.65 9.02 6.36
CA ARG A 206 9.20 8.46 5.10
C ARG A 206 10.55 7.79 5.28
N LYS A 207 10.90 7.35 6.50
CA LYS A 207 12.19 6.70 6.79
C LYS A 207 12.51 5.52 5.85
N LEU A 208 11.49 4.77 5.42
CA LEU A 208 11.66 3.64 4.50
C LEU A 208 12.16 4.06 3.11
N GLU A 209 11.98 5.33 2.74
CA GLU A 209 12.48 5.91 1.49
C GLU A 209 13.88 6.49 1.63
N ARG A 210 14.45 6.53 2.84
CA ARG A 210 15.84 6.97 3.02
C ARG A 210 16.79 5.86 2.60
N LEU A 211 17.44 6.07 1.46
CA LEU A 211 18.33 5.13 0.80
C LEU A 211 19.75 5.70 0.74
N SER A 212 20.73 4.87 1.12
CA SER A 212 22.15 5.20 0.98
C SER A 212 22.88 4.07 0.27
N ASN A 213 23.94 4.43 -0.47
CA ASN A 213 24.68 3.48 -1.31
C ASN A 213 23.74 2.70 -2.23
N ALA A 214 22.71 3.39 -2.74
CA ALA A 214 21.70 2.77 -3.54
C ALA A 214 22.20 2.62 -4.97
N PHE A 215 21.76 1.56 -5.62
CA PHE A 215 22.00 1.35 -7.02
C PHE A 215 20.80 0.69 -7.68
N ILE A 216 20.66 0.95 -8.98
CA ILE A 216 19.79 0.21 -9.88
C ILE A 216 20.59 -0.20 -11.11
N VAL A 217 20.22 -1.32 -11.72
CA VAL A 217 20.69 -1.74 -13.04
C VAL A 217 19.47 -1.85 -13.95
N CYS A 218 19.47 -1.07 -15.02
CA CYS A 218 18.37 -0.91 -15.95
C CYS A 218 18.77 -1.36 -17.36
N ASN A 219 17.84 -1.91 -18.12
CA ASN A 219 18.02 -2.17 -19.55
C ASN A 219 17.47 -1.00 -20.38
N ALA A 220 18.35 -0.16 -20.92
CA ALA A 220 17.97 1.06 -21.62
C ALA A 220 17.14 0.78 -22.91
N ALA A 221 17.40 -0.34 -23.58
CA ALA A 221 16.66 -0.74 -24.79
C ALA A 221 15.23 -1.21 -24.48
N ASN A 222 14.98 -1.69 -23.27
CA ASN A 222 13.66 -2.15 -22.81
C ASN A 222 13.03 -1.12 -21.86
N HIS A 223 12.91 0.11 -22.34
CA HIS A 223 12.29 1.25 -21.64
C HIS A 223 12.99 1.67 -20.33
N TRP A 224 14.21 1.18 -20.03
CA TRP A 224 14.92 1.26 -18.72
C TRP A 224 14.65 0.17 -17.67
N ALA A 225 14.22 -1.05 -18.08
CA ALA A 225 13.63 -2.02 -17.14
C ALA A 225 14.61 -2.45 -16.07
N LEU A 226 14.19 -2.34 -14.81
CA LEU A 226 14.99 -2.78 -13.66
C LEU A 226 15.26 -4.29 -13.80
N GLN A 227 16.55 -4.63 -13.77
CA GLN A 227 17.08 -6.00 -13.72
C GLN A 227 17.61 -6.30 -12.32
N GLU A 228 18.13 -5.29 -11.63
CA GLU A 228 18.72 -5.42 -10.31
C GLU A 228 18.62 -4.09 -9.56
N TYR A 229 18.48 -4.16 -8.24
CA TYR A 229 18.70 -2.99 -7.38
C TYR A 229 19.18 -3.40 -6.00
N GLY A 230 19.80 -2.45 -5.31
CA GLY A 230 20.10 -2.59 -3.90
C GLY A 230 20.26 -1.24 -3.21
N ALA A 231 20.10 -1.22 -1.89
CA ALA A 231 20.34 -0.02 -1.09
C ALA A 231 20.54 -0.38 0.38
N THR A 232 21.25 0.47 1.11
CA THR A 232 21.23 0.48 2.58
C THR A 232 20.08 1.37 3.05
N LEU A 233 19.12 0.77 3.76
CA LEU A 233 17.99 1.49 4.36
C LEU A 233 18.42 2.27 5.61
N TRP A 234 17.57 3.18 6.09
CA TRP A 234 17.79 4.00 7.29
C TRP A 234 18.23 3.23 8.55
N GLN A 235 17.80 1.98 8.66
CA GLN A 235 18.08 1.05 9.76
C GLN A 235 19.38 0.24 9.57
N GLY A 236 20.11 0.45 8.47
CA GLY A 236 21.37 -0.24 8.16
C GLY A 236 21.21 -1.58 7.43
N ALA A 237 19.99 -2.07 7.20
CA ALA A 237 19.78 -3.27 6.37
C ALA A 237 20.10 -2.99 4.90
N VAL A 238 20.86 -3.90 4.29
CA VAL A 238 21.20 -3.85 2.86
C VAL A 238 20.22 -4.70 2.09
N TYR A 239 19.32 -4.06 1.36
CA TYR A 239 18.38 -4.74 0.48
C TYR A 239 19.05 -5.03 -0.85
N HIS A 240 18.71 -6.18 -1.44
CA HIS A 240 19.12 -6.54 -2.79
C HIS A 240 17.99 -7.27 -3.50
N ALA A 241 17.71 -6.89 -4.72
CA ALA A 241 16.70 -7.53 -5.55
C ALA A 241 17.24 -7.77 -6.96
N THR A 242 16.86 -8.91 -7.53
CA THR A 242 17.08 -9.25 -8.93
C THR A 242 15.74 -9.55 -9.59
N MET A 243 15.63 -9.19 -10.86
CA MET A 243 14.44 -9.38 -11.67
C MET A 243 14.86 -10.02 -12.99
N GLN A 244 14.12 -11.04 -13.40
CA GLN A 244 14.23 -11.62 -14.72
C GLN A 244 13.04 -11.12 -15.54
N PRO A 245 13.27 -10.45 -16.68
CA PRO A 245 12.20 -9.98 -17.53
C PRO A 245 11.44 -11.17 -18.13
N GLY A 246 10.14 -11.02 -18.23
CA GLY A 246 9.20 -11.99 -18.78
C GLY A 246 8.69 -11.59 -20.15
N GLU A 247 7.41 -11.88 -20.39
CA GLU A 247 6.72 -11.45 -21.60
C GLU A 247 6.49 -9.93 -21.60
N ASN A 248 6.49 -9.34 -22.80
CA ASN A 248 6.06 -7.97 -23.00
C ASN A 248 4.53 -7.86 -23.09
N VAL A 249 3.94 -7.01 -22.26
CA VAL A 249 2.55 -6.55 -22.34
C VAL A 249 2.56 -5.21 -23.04
N ASP A 250 1.95 -5.12 -24.22
CA ASP A 250 1.92 -3.90 -25.05
C ASP A 250 3.32 -3.29 -25.29
N GLY A 251 4.32 -4.16 -25.50
CA GLY A 251 5.72 -3.76 -25.69
C GLY A 251 6.51 -3.55 -24.39
N PHE A 252 5.84 -3.61 -23.24
CA PHE A 252 6.43 -3.30 -21.95
C PHE A 252 6.81 -4.55 -21.14
N PRO A 253 8.04 -4.63 -20.60
CA PRO A 253 8.51 -5.85 -19.93
C PRO A 253 7.92 -6.01 -18.53
N VAL A 254 7.15 -7.07 -18.35
CA VAL A 254 6.67 -7.53 -17.03
C VAL A 254 7.69 -8.51 -16.45
N ALA A 255 7.96 -8.44 -15.15
CA ALA A 255 8.86 -9.40 -14.51
C ALA A 255 8.28 -10.82 -14.62
N LYS A 256 9.10 -11.84 -14.90
CA LYS A 256 8.71 -13.26 -14.79
C LYS A 256 9.11 -13.84 -13.45
N HIS A 257 10.31 -13.48 -13.00
CA HIS A 257 10.84 -13.92 -11.72
C HIS A 257 11.46 -12.75 -10.99
N ARG A 258 11.32 -12.73 -9.68
CA ARG A 258 11.94 -11.76 -8.79
C ARG A 258 12.50 -12.46 -7.58
N THR A 259 13.73 -12.14 -7.21
CA THR A 259 14.32 -12.55 -5.93
C THR A 259 14.62 -11.30 -5.12
N LEU A 260 14.17 -11.25 -3.87
CA LEU A 260 14.45 -10.18 -2.92
C LEU A 260 15.14 -10.75 -1.68
N MET A 261 16.31 -10.21 -1.37
CA MET A 261 17.13 -10.58 -0.22
C MET A 261 17.08 -9.47 0.82
N ILE A 262 16.69 -9.83 2.04
CA ILE A 262 16.49 -8.91 3.17
C ILE A 262 17.27 -9.44 4.39
N PRO A 263 18.47 -8.93 4.66
CA PRO A 263 19.18 -9.17 5.91
C PRO A 263 18.37 -8.66 7.10
N ASN A 264 18.36 -9.42 8.18
CA ASN A 264 17.79 -8.96 9.44
C ASN A 264 18.70 -7.86 10.03
N VAL A 265 18.12 -6.71 10.38
CA VAL A 265 18.85 -5.56 10.95
C VAL A 265 19.61 -5.93 12.23
N LEU A 266 18.98 -6.71 13.10
CA LEU A 266 19.53 -7.07 14.42
C LEU A 266 20.41 -8.31 14.36
N ASP A 267 20.38 -9.03 13.25
CA ASP A 267 21.16 -10.24 13.02
C ASP A 267 21.48 -10.41 11.53
N PRO A 268 22.46 -9.67 11.00
CA PRO A 268 22.77 -9.67 9.57
C PRO A 268 23.19 -11.05 9.01
N ALA A 269 23.57 -11.99 9.87
CA ALA A 269 23.85 -13.38 9.48
C ALA A 269 22.58 -14.13 9.05
N SER A 270 21.39 -13.65 9.45
CA SER A 270 20.10 -14.16 9.01
C SER A 270 19.57 -13.32 7.85
N VAL A 271 19.41 -13.96 6.69
CA VAL A 271 18.93 -13.30 5.47
C VAL A 271 17.63 -13.96 5.03
N ARG A 272 16.56 -13.17 5.03
CA ARG A 272 15.28 -13.58 4.46
C ARG A 272 15.34 -13.47 2.95
N ARG A 273 14.81 -14.45 2.26
CA ARG A 273 14.65 -14.45 0.81
C ARG A 273 13.16 -14.51 0.48
N ASN A 274 12.72 -13.64 -0.41
CA ASN A 274 11.38 -13.70 -1.00
C ASN A 274 11.55 -13.87 -2.51
N GLU A 275 11.09 -14.99 -3.02
CA GLU A 275 11.02 -15.29 -4.45
C GLU A 275 9.59 -15.05 -4.94
N SER A 276 9.45 -14.50 -6.13
CA SER A 276 8.16 -14.31 -6.78
C SER A 276 8.22 -14.79 -8.21
N THR A 277 7.23 -15.58 -8.61
CA THR A 277 6.98 -15.93 -10.02
C THR A 277 5.71 -15.24 -10.45
N ILE A 278 5.74 -14.65 -11.65
CA ILE A 278 4.65 -13.86 -12.20
C ILE A 278 4.32 -14.43 -13.58
N ASP A 279 3.07 -14.84 -13.75
CA ASP A 279 2.55 -15.38 -14.99
C ASP A 279 1.42 -14.48 -15.49
N VAL A 280 1.60 -13.83 -16.64
CA VAL A 280 0.58 -13.00 -17.27
C VAL A 280 -0.51 -13.91 -17.85
N LEU A 281 -1.74 -13.77 -17.35
CA LEU A 281 -2.89 -14.60 -17.73
C LEU A 281 -3.63 -14.03 -18.94
N THR A 282 -3.81 -12.70 -18.99
CA THR A 282 -4.48 -12.01 -20.10
C THR A 282 -3.98 -10.58 -20.20
N LYS A 283 -3.93 -10.03 -21.43
CA LYS A 283 -3.61 -8.62 -21.73
C LYS A 283 -4.84 -7.72 -21.80
N HIS A 284 -6.00 -8.25 -21.40
CA HIS A 284 -7.24 -7.50 -21.35
C HIS A 284 -7.98 -7.81 -20.05
N VAL A 285 -8.26 -6.75 -19.28
CA VAL A 285 -9.05 -6.82 -18.06
C VAL A 285 -10.33 -5.99 -18.25
N PRO A 286 -11.52 -6.63 -18.17
CA PRO A 286 -12.79 -5.92 -18.21
C PRO A 286 -12.85 -4.83 -17.14
N ARG A 287 -13.40 -3.66 -17.50
CA ARG A 287 -13.46 -2.53 -16.57
C ARG A 287 -14.41 -2.82 -15.42
N GLU A 288 -15.42 -3.64 -15.66
CA GLU A 288 -16.49 -3.98 -14.75
C GLU A 288 -15.96 -4.65 -13.47
N GLU A 289 -14.87 -5.42 -13.57
CA GLU A 289 -14.24 -6.09 -12.41
C GLU A 289 -13.78 -5.14 -11.31
N PHE A 290 -13.56 -3.87 -11.63
CA PHE A 290 -13.14 -2.84 -10.67
C PHE A 290 -14.33 -2.12 -10.01
N TYR A 291 -15.55 -2.64 -10.11
CA TYR A 291 -16.78 -2.05 -9.57
C TYR A 291 -17.58 -3.07 -8.76
N LEU A 292 -18.29 -2.60 -7.73
CA LEU A 292 -19.08 -3.46 -6.84
C LEU A 292 -20.19 -4.23 -7.56
N THR A 293 -20.76 -3.65 -8.61
CA THR A 293 -21.79 -4.26 -9.45
C THR A 293 -21.35 -5.57 -10.10
N HIS A 294 -20.07 -5.73 -10.44
CA HIS A 294 -19.54 -7.00 -10.93
C HIS A 294 -19.66 -8.12 -9.89
N TYR A 295 -19.62 -7.77 -8.60
CA TYR A 295 -19.76 -8.69 -7.48
C TYR A 295 -21.21 -8.78 -6.95
N GLY A 296 -22.19 -8.24 -7.68
CA GLY A 296 -23.60 -8.26 -7.30
C GLY A 296 -23.97 -7.29 -6.18
N LEU A 297 -23.11 -6.31 -5.87
CA LEU A 297 -23.32 -5.30 -4.85
C LEU A 297 -23.66 -3.94 -5.48
N PRO A 298 -24.46 -3.09 -4.82
CA PRO A 298 -24.78 -1.76 -5.34
C PRO A 298 -23.55 -0.85 -5.29
N GLU A 299 -23.44 0.07 -6.26
CA GLU A 299 -22.42 1.12 -6.24
C GLU A 299 -22.67 2.09 -5.07
N PRO A 300 -21.61 2.58 -4.40
CA PRO A 300 -21.76 3.50 -3.29
C PRO A 300 -22.18 4.89 -3.79
N ASN A 301 -23.08 5.55 -3.07
CA ASN A 301 -23.40 6.96 -3.27
C ASN A 301 -22.76 7.79 -2.16
N PHE A 302 -21.54 8.26 -2.38
CA PHE A 302 -20.84 9.13 -1.42
C PHE A 302 -21.42 10.56 -1.36
N GLY A 303 -22.26 10.94 -2.33
CA GLY A 303 -22.79 12.29 -2.49
C GLY A 303 -23.99 12.64 -1.60
N GLU A 304 -24.60 11.66 -0.94
CA GLU A 304 -25.78 11.88 -0.11
C GLU A 304 -25.54 11.37 1.30
N SER A 305 -24.89 12.19 2.14
CA SER A 305 -25.15 12.03 3.57
C SER A 305 -26.64 12.32 3.77
N TRP A 306 -27.44 11.28 3.98
CA TRP A 306 -28.82 11.38 4.45
C TRP A 306 -28.92 12.40 5.59
N LEU A 307 -27.89 12.47 6.44
CA LEU A 307 -27.82 13.38 7.59
C LEU A 307 -27.44 14.82 7.26
N GLY A 308 -26.86 15.11 6.10
CA GLY A 308 -26.38 16.45 5.77
C GLY A 308 -27.53 17.44 5.67
N THR A 309 -28.45 17.23 4.72
CA THR A 309 -29.56 18.16 4.50
C THR A 309 -30.68 17.98 5.53
N TRP A 310 -31.04 16.74 5.87
CA TRP A 310 -32.07 16.47 6.89
C TRP A 310 -31.64 16.83 8.30
N GLY A 311 -30.35 16.70 8.63
CA GLY A 311 -29.81 17.11 9.92
C GLY A 311 -29.96 18.61 10.15
N TRP A 312 -29.71 19.44 9.13
CA TRP A 312 -29.96 20.88 9.21
C TRP A 312 -31.44 21.21 9.41
N TYR A 313 -32.35 20.48 8.75
CA TYR A 313 -33.79 20.65 8.97
C TYR A 313 -34.23 20.22 10.37
N LEU A 314 -33.68 19.14 10.92
CA LEU A 314 -33.93 18.70 12.29
C LEU A 314 -33.44 19.71 13.32
N ILE A 315 -32.22 20.22 13.15
CA ILE A 315 -31.66 21.27 14.02
C ILE A 315 -32.51 22.55 13.94
N GLY A 316 -32.89 22.97 12.73
CA GLY A 316 -33.79 24.11 12.53
C GLY A 316 -35.16 23.90 13.17
N GLY A 317 -35.75 22.71 13.03
CA GLY A 317 -37.04 22.34 13.63
C GLY A 317 -37.00 22.38 15.16
N ILE A 318 -35.97 21.81 15.78
CA ILE A 318 -35.76 21.87 17.23
C ILE A 318 -35.63 23.33 17.69
N GLY A 319 -34.86 24.16 16.96
CA GLY A 319 -34.74 25.59 17.23
C GLY A 319 -36.09 26.31 17.24
N CYS A 320 -36.92 26.08 16.22
CA CYS A 320 -38.26 26.66 16.13
C CYS A 320 -39.17 26.22 17.29
N ILE A 321 -39.13 24.95 17.70
CA ILE A 321 -39.91 24.44 18.83
C ILE A 321 -39.48 25.12 20.13
N VAL A 322 -38.17 25.24 20.40
CA VAL A 322 -37.64 25.88 21.60
C VAL A 322 -38.06 27.35 21.66
N VAL A 323 -37.91 28.09 20.56
CA VAL A 323 -38.35 29.50 20.47
C VAL A 323 -39.86 29.61 20.69
N GLY A 324 -40.66 28.73 20.08
CA GLY A 324 -42.11 28.68 20.29
C GLY A 324 -42.50 28.47 21.75
N VAL A 325 -41.88 27.49 22.43
CA VAL A 325 -42.13 27.20 23.85
C VAL A 325 -41.74 28.39 24.74
N ILE A 326 -40.58 29.01 24.49
CA ILE A 326 -40.15 30.21 25.23
C ILE A 326 -41.15 31.33 25.05
N THR A 327 -41.58 31.59 23.81
CA THR A 327 -42.51 32.68 23.49
C THR A 327 -43.88 32.47 24.12
N ILE A 328 -44.42 31.25 24.07
CA ILE A 328 -45.68 30.87 24.72
C ILE A 328 -45.56 31.05 26.24
N LYS A 329 -44.47 30.57 26.85
CA LYS A 329 -44.22 30.71 28.28
C LYS A 329 -44.10 32.18 28.70
N TRP A 330 -43.44 33.01 27.89
CA TRP A 330 -43.29 34.44 28.13
C TRP A 330 -44.63 35.18 28.02
N ARG A 331 -45.46 34.82 27.04
CA ARG A 331 -46.82 35.37 26.87
C ARG A 331 -47.73 35.00 28.04
N ASN A 332 -47.69 33.74 28.47
CA ASN A 332 -48.47 33.28 29.62
C ASN A 332 -48.04 33.99 30.91
N ASN A 333 -46.73 34.16 31.13
CA ASN A 333 -46.24 34.92 32.28
C ASN A 333 -46.66 36.41 32.24
N ARG A 334 -46.81 37.03 31.06
CA ARG A 334 -47.29 38.42 30.94
C ARG A 334 -48.80 38.56 31.20
N ASN A 335 -49.58 37.52 30.94
CA ASN A 335 -51.04 37.52 31.15
C ASN A 335 -51.47 37.07 32.55
N GLU A 336 -50.54 36.59 33.39
CA GLU A 336 -50.83 36.38 34.82
C GLU A 336 -51.12 37.75 35.47
N SER A 337 -52.36 37.95 35.93
CA SER A 337 -52.75 39.16 36.64
C SER A 337 -51.87 39.35 37.89
N PRO A 338 -51.59 40.60 38.30
CA PRO A 338 -50.75 40.87 39.47
C PRO A 338 -51.21 40.16 40.75
N GLU A 339 -52.51 39.88 40.90
CA GLU A 339 -53.06 39.12 42.03
C GLU A 339 -52.61 37.65 42.08
N GLN A 340 -52.48 36.97 40.94
CA GLN A 340 -52.02 35.57 40.89
C GLN A 340 -50.52 35.43 41.17
N ARG A 341 -49.70 36.44 40.81
CA ARG A 341 -48.27 36.44 41.11
C ARG A 341 -47.99 36.49 42.62
N THR A 342 -48.82 37.19 43.39
CA THR A 342 -48.73 37.23 44.87
C THR A 342 -49.05 35.90 45.55
N LEU A 343 -49.93 35.07 44.97
CA LEU A 343 -50.23 33.74 45.52
C LEU A 343 -49.13 32.71 45.20
N ARG A 344 -48.54 32.79 44.00
CA ARG A 344 -47.48 31.87 43.57
C ARG A 344 -46.15 32.10 44.31
N SER A 345 -45.82 33.35 44.65
CA SER A 345 -44.62 33.68 45.43
C SER A 345 -44.71 33.21 46.90
N LYS A 346 -45.93 33.07 47.45
CA LYS A 346 -46.13 32.52 48.80
C LYS A 346 -45.92 31.00 48.84
N ASN A 347 -46.25 30.29 47.76
CA ASN A 347 -46.17 28.84 47.74
C ASN A 347 -44.75 28.29 47.44
N THR A 348 -43.88 29.06 46.78
CA THR A 348 -42.49 28.65 46.52
C THR A 348 -41.56 28.86 47.72
N ARG A 349 -41.94 29.65 48.72
CA ARG A 349 -41.19 29.76 49.99
C ARG A 349 -41.43 28.59 50.96
N GLY A 350 -42.52 27.82 50.81
CA GLY A 350 -42.83 26.70 51.71
C GLY A 350 -42.12 25.38 51.38
N THR A 351 -41.61 25.21 50.17
CA THR A 351 -41.02 23.93 49.70
C THR A 351 -39.49 23.88 49.76
N GLY A 352 -38.83 24.98 50.14
CA GLY A 352 -37.37 25.04 50.33
C GLY A 352 -36.85 24.44 51.64
N GLU A 353 -37.68 24.28 52.67
CA GLU A 353 -37.24 23.77 53.98
C GLU A 353 -37.31 22.25 54.14
N LEU A 354 -38.07 21.53 53.31
CA LEU A 354 -38.21 20.07 53.43
C LEU A 354 -37.13 19.25 52.71
N ARG A 355 -36.18 19.88 52.02
CA ARG A 355 -35.14 19.18 51.23
C ARG A 355 -33.75 19.15 51.85
N ARG A 356 -33.61 19.43 53.16
CA ARG A 356 -32.35 19.23 53.91
C ARG A 356 -32.25 17.92 54.70
N HIS A 357 -33.30 17.08 54.73
CA HIS A 357 -33.30 15.89 55.60
C HIS A 357 -33.06 14.52 54.93
N PHE A 358 -32.83 14.43 53.62
CA PHE A 358 -32.52 13.16 52.96
C PHE A 358 -31.18 13.23 52.22
N ARG A 359 -30.09 13.29 52.98
CA ARG A 359 -28.76 12.91 52.49
C ARG A 359 -27.99 12.22 53.62
N GLY A 360 -28.38 10.99 53.90
CA GLY A 360 -27.70 10.11 54.83
C GLY A 360 -28.15 8.68 54.59
N GLY A 361 -27.28 7.85 54.00
CA GLY A 361 -27.43 6.40 54.06
C GLY A 361 -26.96 5.62 52.84
N ARG A 362 -25.83 4.93 53.05
CA ARG A 362 -25.48 3.57 52.58
C ARG A 362 -24.75 3.39 51.24
N SER A 363 -23.45 3.12 51.40
CA SER A 363 -22.72 1.86 51.12
C SER A 363 -22.95 1.17 49.79
#